data_AF-A0A496QJF8-F1
#
_entry.id   AF-A0A496QJF8-F1
#
_cell.length_a   1.000
_cell.length_b   1.000
_cell.length_c   1.000
_cell.angle_alpha   90.00
_cell.angle_beta   90.00
_cell.angle_gamma   90.00
#
_symmetry.space_group_name_H-M   'P 1'
#
loop_
_entity.id
_entity.type
_entity.pdbx_description
1 polymer ?
#
loop_
_entity_poly.entity_id
_entity_poly.type
_entity_poly.pdbx_seq_one_letter_code
_entity_poly.pdbx_strand_id
1 'polypeptide(L)'
;MEAKDVLYLGLGAAFLAKDKLKEQIKELEKRGEIDKEDAKKFIQDAKDRAKKEQEAIDSRIQEKLKETIREMGLATKEDIEELKTIIKKA
;
A
#
# COMPACT_ATOMS: atom_id res chain seq x y z
N MET A 1 17.42 5.28 10.41
CA MET A 1 16.70 4.33 9.56
C MET A 1 15.96 5.16 8.52
N GLU A 2 16.27 4.98 7.25
CA GLU A 2 15.66 5.76 6.19
C GLU A 2 14.22 5.28 5.93
N ALA A 3 13.37 6.13 5.35
CA ALA A 3 11.99 5.76 5.03
C ALA A 3 11.90 4.51 4.12
N LYS A 4 12.89 4.31 3.25
CA LYS A 4 13.02 3.13 2.40
C LYS A 4 13.24 1.84 3.21
N ASP A 5 13.99 1.91 4.30
CA ASP A 5 14.31 0.74 5.13
C ASP A 5 13.08 0.25 5.89
N VAL A 6 12.27 1.18 6.41
CA VAL A 6 11.00 0.87 7.08
C VAL A 6 10.01 0.25 6.10
N LEU A 7 9.93 0.78 4.88
CA LEU A 7 9.08 0.23 3.83
C LEU A 7 9.50 -1.18 3.45
N TYR A 8 10.80 -1.43 3.22
CA TYR A 8 11.30 -2.76 2.89
C TYR A 8 11.08 -3.77 4.04
N LEU A 9 11.32 -3.36 5.28
CA LEU A 9 11.07 -4.21 6.44
C LEU A 9 9.58 -4.56 6.56
N GLY A 10 8.69 -3.59 6.38
CA GLY A 10 7.25 -3.80 6.40
C GLY A 10 6.79 -4.77 5.33
N LEU A 11 7.28 -4.61 4.09
CA LEU A 11 6.97 -5.53 2.98
C LEU A 11 7.51 -6.94 3.25
N GLY A 12 8.74 -7.07 3.75
CA GLY A 12 9.33 -8.35 4.11
C GLY A 12 8.52 -9.09 5.19
N ALA A 13 8.15 -8.37 6.26
CA ALA A 13 7.30 -8.92 7.31
C ALA A 13 5.92 -9.36 6.79
N ALA A 14 5.30 -8.57 5.91
CA ALA A 14 4.02 -8.91 5.30
C ALA A 14 4.10 -10.16 4.41
N PHE A 15 5.17 -10.34 3.64
CA PHE A 15 5.37 -11.56 2.85
C PHE A 15 5.52 -12.79 3.74
N LEU A 16 6.33 -12.72 4.80
CA LEU A 16 6.47 -13.82 5.76
C LEU A 16 5.14 -14.18 6.44
N ALA A 17 4.36 -13.16 6.82
CA ALA A 17 3.04 -13.36 7.42
C ALA A 17 2.08 -14.08 6.46
N LYS A 18 2.07 -13.66 5.18
CA LYS A 18 1.25 -14.29 4.13
C LYS A 18 1.59 -15.77 3.94
N ASP A 19 2.88 -16.11 3.93
CA ASP A 19 3.32 -17.49 3.72
C ASP A 19 2.98 -18.37 4.93
N LYS A 20 3.24 -17.89 6.15
CA LYS A 20 2.85 -18.60 7.38
C LYS A 20 1.33 -18.80 7.48
N LEU A 21 0.54 -17.82 7.11
CA LEU A 21 -0.92 -17.91 7.15
C LEU A 21 -1.45 -18.98 6.18
N LYS A 22 -0.90 -19.05 4.96
CA LYS A 22 -1.25 -20.11 4.01
C LYS A 22 -0.86 -21.50 4.50
N GLU A 23 0.31 -21.63 5.13
CA GLU A 23 0.77 -22.89 5.69
C GLU A 23 -0.16 -23.38 6.81
N GLN A 24 -0.50 -22.50 7.76
CA GLN A 24 -1.41 -22.81 8.86
C GLN A 24 -2.80 -23.22 8.35
N ILE A 25 -3.38 -22.49 7.40
CA ILE A 25 -4.68 -22.86 6.81
C ILE A 25 -4.62 -24.25 6.16
N LYS A 26 -3.53 -24.56 5.45
CA LYS A 26 -3.33 -25.87 4.84
C LYS A 26 -3.17 -26.98 5.88
N GLU A 27 -2.58 -26.71 7.03
CA GLU A 27 -2.52 -27.67 8.15
C GLU A 27 -3.92 -27.92 8.74
N LEU A 28 -4.71 -26.87 8.95
CA LEU A 28 -6.09 -27.00 9.43
C LEU A 28 -6.94 -27.81 8.44
N GLU A 29 -6.80 -27.57 7.13
CA GLU A 29 -7.48 -28.35 6.09
C GLU A 29 -7.09 -29.84 6.16
N LYS A 30 -5.80 -30.13 6.32
CA LYS A 30 -5.30 -31.52 6.44
C LYS A 30 -5.83 -32.23 7.68
N ARG A 31 -5.99 -31.50 8.79
CA ARG A 31 -6.53 -32.02 10.05
C ARG A 31 -8.05 -32.17 10.03
N GLY A 32 -8.72 -31.67 8.98
CA GLY A 32 -10.17 -31.66 8.88
C GLY A 32 -10.84 -30.65 9.82
N GLU A 33 -10.08 -29.70 10.35
CA GLU A 33 -10.57 -28.65 11.27
C GLU A 33 -11.23 -27.49 10.52
N ILE A 34 -10.97 -27.37 9.22
CA ILE A 34 -11.62 -26.45 8.29
C ILE A 34 -11.82 -27.17 6.96
N ASP A 35 -12.92 -26.91 6.28
CA ASP A 35 -13.12 -27.38 4.91
C ASP A 35 -12.48 -26.43 3.88
N LYS A 36 -12.38 -26.90 2.64
CA LYS A 36 -11.73 -26.16 1.55
C LYS A 36 -12.51 -24.91 1.13
N GLU A 37 -13.81 -24.87 1.31
CA GLU A 37 -14.63 -23.70 0.93
C GLU A 37 -14.43 -22.59 1.96
N ASP A 38 -14.49 -22.92 3.25
CA ASP A 38 -14.24 -22.00 4.35
C ASP A 38 -12.81 -21.44 4.33
N ALA A 39 -11.82 -22.29 4.07
CA ALA A 39 -10.43 -21.86 3.91
C ALA A 39 -10.24 -20.87 2.76
N LYS A 40 -10.86 -21.14 1.60
CA LYS A 40 -10.83 -20.23 0.45
C LYS A 40 -11.52 -18.91 0.76
N LYS A 41 -12.67 -18.95 1.42
CA LYS A 41 -13.44 -17.77 1.81
C LYS A 41 -12.64 -16.90 2.77
N PHE A 42 -12.02 -17.49 3.78
CA PHE A 42 -11.16 -16.77 4.72
C PHE A 42 -9.99 -16.05 4.03
N ILE A 43 -9.29 -16.74 3.11
CA ILE A 43 -8.22 -16.11 2.32
C ILE A 43 -8.74 -14.98 1.45
N GLN A 44 -9.93 -15.15 0.86
CA GLN A 44 -10.54 -14.14 0.01
C GLN A 44 -10.92 -12.89 0.81
N ASP A 45 -11.58 -13.06 1.96
CA ASP A 45 -11.96 -11.98 2.87
C ASP A 45 -10.71 -11.22 3.37
N ALA A 46 -9.64 -11.95 3.71
CA ALA A 46 -8.37 -11.34 4.11
C ALA A 46 -7.74 -10.50 2.99
N LYS A 47 -7.79 -10.96 1.74
CA LYS A 47 -7.31 -10.20 0.58
C LYS A 47 -8.15 -8.96 0.32
N ASP A 48 -9.46 -9.08 0.39
CA ASP A 48 -10.37 -7.96 0.11
C ASP A 48 -10.24 -6.87 1.17
N ARG A 49 -10.05 -7.25 2.43
CA ARG A 49 -9.70 -6.30 3.50
C ARG A 49 -8.33 -5.65 3.26
N ALA A 50 -7.32 -6.44 2.91
CA ALA A 50 -5.99 -5.90 2.61
C ALA A 50 -6.01 -4.88 1.46
N LYS A 51 -6.80 -5.14 0.41
CA LYS A 51 -6.97 -4.21 -0.72
C LYS A 51 -7.57 -2.87 -0.29
N LYS A 52 -8.60 -2.89 0.56
CA LYS A 52 -9.21 -1.65 1.10
C LYS A 52 -8.22 -0.84 1.93
N GLU A 53 -7.44 -1.51 2.79
CA GLU A 53 -6.42 -0.83 3.60
C GLU A 53 -5.28 -0.28 2.72
N GLN A 54 -4.93 -0.98 1.64
CA GLN A 54 -3.91 -0.53 0.69
C GLN A 54 -4.29 0.80 0.03
N GLU A 55 -5.54 0.98 -0.41
CA GLU A 55 -6.01 2.24 -1.02
C GLU A 55 -5.90 3.43 -0.04
N ALA A 56 -6.17 3.19 1.25
CA ALA A 56 -6.03 4.22 2.29
C ALA A 56 -4.56 4.56 2.55
N ILE A 57 -3.67 3.56 2.56
CA ILE A 57 -2.22 3.76 2.71
C ILE A 57 -1.66 4.52 1.52
N ASP A 58 -2.00 4.13 0.28
CA ASP A 58 -1.53 4.78 -0.94
C ASP A 58 -1.91 6.26 -0.95
N SER A 59 -3.15 6.59 -0.56
CA SER A 59 -3.63 7.97 -0.45
C SER A 59 -2.80 8.78 0.56
N ARG A 60 -2.53 8.23 1.75
CA ARG A 60 -1.71 8.87 2.78
C ARG A 60 -0.27 9.09 2.33
N ILE A 61 0.31 8.12 1.62
CA ILE A 61 1.67 8.24 1.06
C ILE A 61 1.70 9.37 0.02
N GLN A 62 0.72 9.42 -0.88
CA GLN A 62 0.64 10.49 -1.89
C GLN A 62 0.52 11.87 -1.26
N GLU A 63 -0.32 12.03 -0.23
CA GLU A 63 -0.44 13.29 0.51
C GLU A 63 0.87 13.69 1.17
N LYS A 64 1.54 12.74 1.87
CA LYS A 64 2.81 13.03 2.54
C LYS A 64 3.92 13.39 1.55
N LEU A 65 3.95 12.73 0.39
CA LEU A 65 4.89 13.07 -0.68
C LEU A 65 4.63 14.47 -1.23
N LYS A 66 3.36 14.83 -1.49
CA LYS A 66 3.01 16.19 -1.95
C LYS A 66 3.40 17.26 -0.94
N GLU A 67 3.17 17.02 0.35
CA GLU A 67 3.59 17.91 1.43
C GLU A 67 5.11 18.08 1.46
N THR A 68 5.85 16.98 1.42
CA THR A 68 7.33 17.00 1.42
C THR A 68 7.88 17.78 0.22
N ILE A 69 7.34 17.56 -0.98
CA ILE A 69 7.75 18.28 -2.20
C ILE A 69 7.53 19.79 -2.05
N ARG A 70 6.41 20.20 -1.44
CA ARG A 70 6.11 21.62 -1.16
C ARG A 70 7.07 22.20 -0.12
N GLU A 71 7.36 21.47 0.94
CA GLU A 71 8.33 21.88 1.98
C GLU A 71 9.74 22.07 1.42
N MET A 72 10.11 21.29 0.40
CA MET A 72 11.40 21.43 -0.29
C MET A 72 11.44 22.64 -1.25
N GLY A 73 10.34 23.37 -1.43
CA GLY A 73 10.26 24.52 -2.34
C GLY A 73 10.31 24.15 -3.83
N LEU A 74 9.96 22.91 -4.17
CA LEU A 74 9.95 22.45 -5.56
C LEU A 74 8.69 22.95 -6.28
N ALA A 75 8.88 23.58 -7.45
CA ALA A 75 7.77 24.01 -8.30
C ALA A 75 7.01 22.78 -8.86
N THR A 76 5.69 22.84 -8.78
CA THR A 76 4.77 21.84 -9.31
C THR A 76 4.47 22.09 -10.78
N LYS A 77 3.82 21.13 -11.45
CA LYS A 77 3.38 21.31 -12.83
C LYS A 77 2.36 22.44 -12.93
N GLU A 78 1.49 22.55 -11.94
CA GLU A 78 0.49 23.59 -11.82
C GLU A 78 1.15 24.98 -11.76
N ASP A 79 2.20 25.13 -10.93
CA ASP A 79 2.97 26.38 -10.83
C ASP A 79 3.60 26.77 -12.18
N ILE A 80 4.10 25.78 -12.94
CA ILE A 80 4.70 25.99 -14.26
C ILE A 80 3.64 26.42 -15.29
N GLU A 81 2.45 25.81 -15.30
CA GLU A 81 1.39 26.18 -16.24
C GLU A 81 0.81 27.57 -15.94
N GLU A 82 0.73 27.95 -14.66
CA GLU A 82 0.35 29.30 -14.25
C GLU A 82 1.38 30.33 -14.77
N LEU A 83 2.67 30.06 -14.58
CA LEU A 83 3.76 30.90 -15.11
C LEU A 83 3.70 31.03 -16.64
N LYS A 84 3.48 29.94 -17.37
CA LYS A 84 3.32 29.98 -18.84
C LYS A 84 2.15 30.86 -19.27
N THR A 85 1.05 30.84 -18.53
CA THR A 85 -0.13 31.65 -18.83
C THR A 85 0.16 33.14 -18.61
N ILE A 86 0.88 33.48 -17.54
CA ILE A 86 1.32 34.86 -17.27
C ILE A 86 2.24 35.34 -18.39
N ILE A 87 3.23 34.55 -18.78
CA ILE A 87 4.19 34.91 -19.85
C ILE A 87 3.49 35.09 -21.21
N LYS A 88 2.49 34.26 -21.54
CA LYS A 88 1.75 34.38 -22.80
C LYS A 88 0.81 35.59 -22.86
N LYS A 89 0.45 36.16 -21.71
CA LYS A 89 -0.42 37.34 -21.61
C LYS A 89 0.35 38.66 -21.58
N ALA A 90 1.66 38.60 -21.32
CA ALA A 90 2.60 39.73 -21.39
C ALA A 90 3.13 39.89 -22.82
#